data_AF-A0A386ZKY2-F1
#
_entry.id   AF-A0A386ZKY2-F1
#
_cell.length_a   1.000
_cell.length_b   1.000
_cell.length_c   1.000
_cell.angle_alpha   90.00
_cell.angle_beta   90.00
_cell.angle_gamma   90.00
#
_symmetry.space_group_name_H-M   'P 1'
#
loop_
_entity.id
_entity.type
_entity.pdbx_description
1 polymer ?
#
loop_
_entity_poly.entity_id
_entity_poly.type
_entity_poly.pdbx_seq_one_letter_code
_entity_poly.pdbx_strand_id
1 'polypeptide(L)' 'MSELDRLVEVSRVARADLEALGELEEGQYAMLRGAFERAGAQRERDLNAAIDNGLTLVPPLLRRVARRILFS' A
#
# COMPACT_ATOMS: atom_id res chain seq x y z
N MET A 1 -21.39 1.70 -5.86
CA MET A 1 -19.99 2.17 -5.92
C MET A 1 -19.44 1.80 -7.28
N SER A 2 -18.99 2.79 -8.04
CA SER A 2 -18.29 2.61 -9.32
C SER A 2 -16.87 2.06 -9.10
N GLU A 3 -16.23 1.47 -10.11
CA GLU A 3 -14.81 1.07 -9.97
C GLU A 3 -13.89 2.27 -9.78
N LEU A 4 -14.24 3.45 -10.28
CA LEU A 4 -13.52 4.69 -9.98
C LEU A 4 -13.56 5.03 -8.48
N ASP A 5 -14.71 4.90 -7.81
CA ASP A 5 -14.80 5.12 -6.36
C ASP A 5 -13.91 4.13 -5.59
N ARG A 6 -13.92 2.86 -6.01
CA ARG A 6 -13.06 1.81 -5.42
C ARG A 6 -11.58 2.10 -5.65
N LEU A 7 -11.22 2.61 -6.82
CA LEU A 7 -9.85 2.98 -7.15
C LEU A 7 -9.36 4.16 -6.30
N VAL A 8 -10.19 5.17 -6.04
CA VAL A 8 -9.86 6.31 -5.17
C VAL A 8 -9.50 5.82 -3.76
N GLU A 9 -10.29 4.91 -3.19
CA GLU A 9 -10.05 4.35 -1.86
C GLU A 9 -8.71 3.63 -1.75
N VAL A 10 -8.38 2.81 -2.74
CA VAL A 10 -7.15 1.98 -2.73
C VAL A 10 -5.91 2.81 -3.06
N SER A 11 -5.98 3.65 -4.10
CA SER A 11 -4.82 4.38 -4.62
C SER A 11 -4.43 5.57 -3.74
N ARG A 12 -5.37 6.11 -2.95
CA ARG A 12 -5.27 7.41 -2.27
C ARG A 12 -4.93 8.58 -3.21
N VAL A 13 -5.12 8.39 -4.52
CA VAL A 13 -5.01 9.43 -5.53
C VAL A 13 -6.32 10.21 -5.55
N ALA A 14 -6.23 11.52 -5.74
CA ALA A 14 -7.43 12.35 -5.82
C ALA A 14 -8.28 11.93 -7.01
N ARG A 15 -9.61 11.91 -6.83
CA ARG A 15 -10.56 11.56 -7.90
C ARG A 15 -10.33 12.38 -9.17
N ALA A 16 -10.06 13.67 -9.02
CA ALA A 16 -9.79 14.57 -10.13
C ALA A 16 -8.59 14.13 -10.99
N ASP A 17 -7.53 13.58 -10.37
CA ASP A 17 -6.35 13.11 -11.09
C ASP A 17 -6.62 11.78 -11.83
N LEU A 18 -7.52 10.95 -11.28
CA LEU A 18 -7.95 9.71 -11.93
C LEU A 18 -8.89 9.99 -13.11
N GLU A 19 -9.79 10.98 -12.98
CA GLU A 19 -10.65 11.45 -14.06
C GLU A 19 -9.86 12.16 -15.17
N ALA A 20 -8.72 12.79 -14.82
CA ALA A 20 -7.81 13.39 -15.79
C ALA A 20 -7.10 12.37 -16.70
N LEU A 21 -7.16 11.07 -16.40
CA LEU A 21 -6.66 10.01 -17.28
C LEU A 21 -7.50 9.83 -18.54
N GLY A 22 -8.67 10.47 -18.61
CA GLY A 22 -9.61 10.40 -19.72
C GLY A 22 -10.77 9.44 -19.47
N GLU A 23 -11.58 9.20 -20.50
CA GLU A 23 -12.69 8.26 -20.42
C GLU A 23 -12.17 6.82 -20.42
N LEU A 24 -11.97 6.29 -19.22
CA LEU A 24 -11.64 4.89 -19.00
C LEU A 24 -12.91 4.06 -18.80
N GLU A 25 -12.92 2.86 -19.35
CA GLU A 25 -13.98 1.88 -19.09
C GLU A 25 -13.86 1.26 -17.69
N GLU A 26 -14.96 0.77 -17.13
CA GLU A 26 -15.00 0.09 -15.82
C GLU A 26 -13.93 -1.02 -15.70
N GLY A 27 -13.68 -1.78 -16.79
CA GLY A 27 -12.64 -2.82 -16.81
C GLY A 27 -11.21 -2.28 -16.68
N GLN A 28 -10.95 -1.07 -17.19
CA GLN A 28 -9.64 -0.41 -17.08
C GLN A 28 -9.43 0.15 -15.67
N TYR A 29 -10.47 0.72 -15.06
CA TYR A 29 -10.42 1.11 -13.64
C TYR A 29 -10.17 -0.09 -12.72
N ALA A 30 -10.81 -1.23 -12.98
CA ALA A 30 -10.57 -2.47 -12.24
C ALA A 30 -9.11 -2.96 -12.39
N MET A 31 -8.53 -2.83 -13.59
CA MET A 31 -7.12 -3.16 -13.84
C MET A 31 -6.17 -2.27 -13.04
N LEU A 32 -6.41 -0.95 -13.07
CA LEU A 32 -5.66 0.03 -12.28
C LEU A 32 -5.77 -0.27 -10.79
N ARG A 33 -6.97 -0.58 -10.30
CA ARG A 33 -7.20 -0.94 -8.90
C ARG A 33 -6.36 -2.14 -8.50
N GLY A 34 -6.39 -3.21 -9.30
CA GLY A 34 -5.57 -4.40 -9.06
C GLY A 34 -4.06 -4.10 -9.09
N ALA A 35 -3.60 -3.15 -9.91
CA ALA A 35 -2.20 -2.72 -9.90
C ALA A 35 -1.84 -1.98 -8.59
N PHE A 36 -2.69 -1.06 -8.13
CA PHE A 36 -2.48 -0.36 -6.86
C PHE A 36 -2.53 -1.30 -5.65
N GLU A 37 -3.44 -2.26 -5.62
CA GLU A 37 -3.50 -3.28 -4.55
C GLU A 37 -2.20 -4.09 -4.48
N ARG A 38 -1.72 -4.57 -5.63
CA ARG A 38 -0.45 -5.32 -5.70
C ARG A 38 0.74 -4.46 -5.26
N ALA A 39 0.80 -3.20 -5.69
CA ALA A 39 1.85 -2.28 -5.29
C ALA A 39 1.82 -1.99 -3.79
N GLY A 40 0.63 -1.79 -3.21
CA GLY A 40 0.43 -1.63 -1.77
C GLY A 40 0.91 -2.84 -0.98
N ALA A 41 0.49 -4.05 -1.38
CA ALA A 41 0.91 -5.29 -0.75
C ALA A 41 2.42 -5.57 -0.90
N GLN A 42 3.04 -5.15 -2.00
CA GLN A 42 4.49 -5.23 -2.16
C GLN A 42 5.19 -4.25 -1.21
N ARG A 43 4.73 -3.00 -1.15
CA ARG A 43 5.30 -1.98 -0.27
C ARG A 43 5.20 -2.37 1.21
N GLU A 44 4.10 -2.97 1.64
CA GLU A 44 3.95 -3.48 3.01
C GLU A 44 4.97 -4.59 3.30
N ARG A 45 5.17 -5.52 2.36
CA ARG A 45 6.20 -6.56 2.48
C ARG A 45 7.61 -5.98 2.55
N ASP A 46 7.91 -5.01 1.70
CA ASP A 46 9.22 -4.35 1.66
C ASP A 46 9.49 -3.56 2.95
N LEU A 47 8.48 -2.86 3.48
CA LEU A 47 8.56 -2.15 4.75
C LEU A 47 8.79 -3.11 5.91
N ASN A 48 8.04 -4.22 5.96
CA ASN A 48 8.23 -5.23 7.00
C ASN A 48 9.63 -5.84 6.94
N ALA A 49 10.13 -6.15 5.74
CA ALA A 49 11.49 -6.64 5.56
C ALA A 49 12.55 -5.61 5.97
N ALA A 50 12.35 -4.33 5.65
CA ALA A 50 13.23 -3.24 6.08
C ALA A 50 13.23 -3.07 7.61
N ILE A 51 12.07 -3.18 8.25
CA ILE A 51 11.92 -3.17 9.71
C ILE A 51 12.69 -4.35 10.32
N ASP A 52 12.49 -5.56 9.80
CA ASP A 52 13.20 -6.75 10.29
C ASP A 52 14.71 -6.65 10.13
N ASN A 53 15.18 -6.14 8.99
CA ASN A 53 16.59 -5.87 8.74
C ASN A 53 17.13 -4.80 9.70
N GLY A 54 16.41 -3.72 9.95
CA GLY A 54 16.82 -2.68 10.92
C GLY A 54 16.88 -3.22 12.35
N LEU A 55 15.99 -4.13 12.71
CA LEU A 55 15.96 -4.78 14.02
C LEU A 55 17.04 -5.85 14.21
N THR A 56 17.84 -6.17 13.19
CA THR A 56 18.96 -7.11 13.34
C THR A 56 20.01 -6.63 14.35
N LEU A 57 20.17 -5.30 14.47
CA LEU A 57 21.00 -4.63 15.47
C LEU A 57 20.47 -4.80 16.91
N VAL A 58 19.20 -5.15 17.06
CA VAL A 58 18.56 -5.40 18.36
C VAL A 58 18.71 -6.88 18.72
N PRO A 59 19.11 -7.22 19.97
CA PRO A 59 19.16 -8.59 20.44
C PRO A 59 17.83 -9.33 20.21
N PRO A 60 17.83 -10.60 19.76
CA PRO A 60 16.63 -11.30 19.31
C PRO A 60 15.46 -11.29 20.30
N LEU A 61 15.76 -11.42 21.61
CA LEU A 61 14.76 -11.43 22.69
C LEU A 61 14.05 -10.07 22.86
N LEU A 62 14.69 -8.96 22.44
CA LEU A 62 14.18 -7.60 22.59
C LEU A 62 13.49 -7.08 21.32
N ARG A 63 13.68 -7.73 20.16
CA ARG A 63 13.14 -7.28 18.86
C ARG A 63 11.62 -7.07 18.88
N ARG A 64 10.88 -7.97 19.53
CA ARG A 64 9.41 -7.90 19.60
C ARG A 64 8.93 -6.69 20.40
N VAL A 65 9.67 -6.32 21.45
CA VAL A 65 9.38 -5.14 22.27
C VAL A 65 9.77 -3.87 21.52
N ALA A 66 10.95 -3.83 20.90
CA ALA A 66 11.40 -2.70 20.10
C ALA A 66 10.45 -2.40 18.93
N ARG A 67 9.99 -3.44 18.21
CA ARG A 67 8.97 -3.30 17.16
C ARG A 67 7.67 -2.71 17.71
N ARG A 68 7.24 -3.14 18.88
CA ARG A 68 6.00 -2.65 19.50
C ARG A 68 6.10 -1.19 19.95
N ILE A 69 7.27 -0.72 20.39
CA ILE A 69 7.46 0.68 20.82
C ILE A 69 7.60 1.62 19.62
N LEU A 70 8.32 1.20 18.58
CA LEU A 70 8.62 2.06 17.42
C LEU A 70 7.46 2.17 16.43
N PHE A 71 6.57 1.18 16.42
CA PHE A 71 5.51 1.05 15.42
C PHE A 71 4.12 0.80 16.04
N SER A 72 3.89 1.16 17.31
CA SER A 72 2.54 1.35 17.89
C SER A 72 2.05 2.76 17.65
#